data_AF-A0A225SP68-F1
#
_entry.id   AF-A0A225SP68-F1
#
_cell.length_a   1.000
_cell.length_b   1.000
_cell.length_c   1.000
_cell.angle_alpha   90.00
_cell.angle_beta   90.00
_cell.angle_gamma   90.00
#
_symmetry.space_group_name_H-M   'P 1'
#
loop_
_entity.id
_entity.type
_entity.pdbx_description
1 polymer ?
#
loop_
_entity_poly.entity_id
_entity_poly.type
_entity_poly.pdbx_seq_one_letter_code
_entity_poly.pdbx_strand_id
1 'polypeptide(L)'
;MDRAGLLDFVFQEVSKRFPIAKAQFIAGMQRFEICPIEVGGKVVGAVMKCGPEIHIEVSDAGRRRWASKGFIRGQIAPLIAKYGFAETVVPEGNEAGLNFCKRLGFEESSNSGGLIKLICKEIP
;
A
#
# COMPACT_ATOMS: atom_id res chain seq x y z
N MET A 1 -9.95 -1.54 -15.47
CA MET A 1 -8.51 -1.82 -15.76
C MET A 1 -8.24 -3.26 -15.38
N ASP A 2 -7.50 -4.02 -16.17
CA ASP A 2 -7.14 -5.40 -15.84
C ASP A 2 -5.91 -5.47 -14.93
N ARG A 3 -5.53 -6.68 -14.50
CA ARG A 3 -4.39 -6.88 -13.59
C ARG A 3 -3.07 -6.43 -14.21
N ALA A 4 -2.87 -6.65 -15.51
CA ALA A 4 -1.65 -6.26 -16.20
C ALA A 4 -1.51 -4.72 -16.25
N GLY A 5 -2.59 -4.01 -16.57
CA GLY A 5 -2.63 -2.56 -16.54
C GLY A 5 -2.39 -1.99 -15.13
N LEU A 6 -2.92 -2.62 -14.09
CA LEU A 6 -2.67 -2.20 -12.71
C LEU A 6 -1.20 -2.40 -12.28
N LEU A 7 -0.59 -3.51 -12.67
CA LEU A 7 0.84 -3.72 -12.44
C LEU A 7 1.70 -2.67 -13.13
N ASP A 8 1.36 -2.34 -14.37
CA ASP A 8 2.08 -1.32 -15.13
C ASP A 8 1.94 0.06 -14.48
N PHE A 9 0.74 0.39 -14.00
CA PHE A 9 0.50 1.61 -13.23
C PHE A 9 1.38 1.66 -11.96
N VAL A 10 1.36 0.60 -11.15
CA VAL A 10 2.15 0.59 -9.90
C VAL A 10 3.64 0.66 -10.21
N PHE A 11 4.10 -0.09 -11.23
CA PHE A 11 5.49 -0.04 -11.65
C PHE A 11 5.92 1.39 -12.03
N GLN A 12 5.10 2.12 -12.81
CA GLN A 12 5.38 3.50 -13.19
C GLN A 12 5.51 4.43 -11.98
N GLU A 13 4.73 4.24 -10.93
CA GLU A 13 4.83 5.05 -9.71
C GLU A 13 6.01 4.64 -8.84
N VAL A 14 6.30 3.34 -8.73
CA VAL A 14 7.43 2.81 -7.95
C VAL A 14 8.76 3.17 -8.60
N SER A 15 8.88 3.07 -9.93
CA SER A 15 10.12 3.34 -10.66
C SER A 15 10.60 4.78 -10.57
N LYS A 16 9.72 5.72 -10.19
CA LYS A 16 10.10 7.12 -9.91
C LYS A 16 10.99 7.26 -8.66
N ARG A 17 10.94 6.29 -7.75
CA ARG A 17 11.62 6.32 -6.45
C ARG A 17 12.65 5.21 -6.29
N PHE A 18 12.46 4.09 -6.99
CA PHE A 18 13.32 2.91 -6.86
C PHE A 18 13.87 2.51 -8.23
N PRO A 19 15.20 2.36 -8.38
CA PRO A 19 15.80 1.85 -9.60
C PRO A 19 15.61 0.33 -9.67
N ILE A 20 14.42 -0.10 -10.08
CA ILE A 20 14.05 -1.52 -10.21
C ILE A 20 13.67 -1.84 -11.66
N ALA A 21 14.13 -2.98 -12.17
CA ALA A 21 13.72 -3.44 -13.49
C ALA A 21 12.27 -3.95 -13.45
N LYS A 22 11.49 -3.67 -14.50
CA LYS A 22 10.07 -4.07 -14.59
C LYS A 22 9.88 -5.58 -14.36
N ALA A 23 10.76 -6.41 -14.91
CA ALA A 23 10.69 -7.86 -14.73
C ALA A 23 10.85 -8.29 -13.26
N GLN A 24 11.78 -7.68 -12.53
CA GLN A 24 11.99 -7.94 -11.10
C GLN A 24 10.78 -7.49 -10.27
N PHE A 25 10.24 -6.32 -10.59
CA PHE A 25 9.02 -5.82 -9.96
C PHE A 25 7.84 -6.78 -10.17
N ILE A 26 7.56 -7.19 -11.42
CA ILE A 26 6.46 -8.10 -11.73
C ILE A 26 6.62 -9.44 -11.00
N ALA A 27 7.85 -9.98 -10.95
CA ALA A 27 8.14 -11.21 -10.21
C ALA A 27 7.81 -11.06 -8.72
N GLY A 28 8.23 -9.96 -8.08
CA GLY A 28 7.89 -9.67 -6.67
C GLY A 28 6.39 -9.51 -6.43
N MET A 29 5.65 -9.02 -7.43
CA MET A 29 4.21 -8.82 -7.34
C MET A 29 3.35 -10.07 -7.58
N GLN A 30 3.94 -11.22 -7.92
CA GLN A 30 3.16 -12.45 -8.19
C GLN A 30 2.40 -12.96 -6.96
N ARG A 31 2.94 -12.76 -5.75
CA ARG A 31 2.32 -13.18 -4.49
C ARG A 31 1.17 -12.28 -4.03
N PHE A 32 1.02 -11.11 -4.65
CA PHE A 32 0.07 -10.10 -4.20
C PHE A 32 -1.25 -10.19 -4.97
N GLU A 33 -2.34 -10.11 -4.20
CA GLU A 33 -3.63 -9.67 -4.70
C GLU A 33 -3.55 -8.16 -4.95
N ILE A 34 -3.95 -7.71 -6.14
CA ILE A 34 -3.87 -6.30 -6.54
C ILE A 34 -5.27 -5.79 -6.85
N CYS A 35 -5.72 -4.78 -6.13
CA CYS A 35 -7.04 -4.20 -6.27
C CYS A 35 -6.91 -2.72 -6.73
N PRO A 36 -7.73 -2.27 -7.69
CA PRO A 36 -7.73 -0.87 -8.10
C PRO A 36 -8.25 0.04 -6.99
N ILE A 37 -7.70 1.25 -6.92
CA ILE A 37 -8.25 2.36 -6.15
C ILE A 37 -8.92 3.32 -7.12
N GLU A 38 -10.22 3.51 -6.99
CA GLU A 38 -11.00 4.33 -7.90
C GLU A 38 -11.56 5.59 -7.23
N VAL A 39 -11.44 6.73 -7.91
CA VAL A 39 -12.04 8.01 -7.51
C VAL A 39 -12.82 8.56 -8.70
N GLY A 40 -14.15 8.65 -8.57
CA GLY A 40 -15.02 9.12 -9.65
C GLY A 40 -14.94 8.25 -10.91
N GLY A 41 -14.88 6.92 -10.75
CA GLY A 41 -14.80 5.96 -11.86
C GLY A 41 -13.44 5.90 -12.57
N LYS A 42 -12.42 6.58 -12.04
CA LYS A 42 -11.05 6.57 -12.57
C LYS A 42 -10.12 5.87 -11.60
N VAL A 43 -9.29 4.96 -12.11
CA VAL A 43 -8.20 4.33 -11.34
C VAL A 43 -7.14 5.40 -11.04
N VAL A 44 -6.89 5.63 -9.76
CA VAL A 44 -5.89 6.59 -9.25
C VAL A 44 -4.79 5.92 -8.42
N GLY A 45 -4.89 4.61 -8.22
CA GLY A 45 -3.98 3.86 -7.36
C GLY A 45 -4.24 2.36 -7.38
N ALA A 46 -3.48 1.64 -6.58
CA ALA A 46 -3.69 0.23 -6.30
C ALA A 46 -3.40 -0.09 -4.83
N VAL A 47 -4.17 -1.04 -4.29
CA VAL A 47 -3.86 -1.74 -3.03
C VAL A 47 -3.27 -3.09 -3.39
N MET A 48 -2.20 -3.47 -2.71
CA MET A 48 -1.52 -4.75 -2.89
C MET A 48 -1.52 -5.49 -1.56
N LYS A 49 -2.07 -6.70 -1.52
CA LYS A 49 -2.22 -7.50 -0.30
C LYS A 49 -1.56 -8.87 -0.43
N CYS A 50 -0.83 -9.31 0.60
CA CYS A 50 -0.25 -10.66 0.69
C CYS A 50 -0.23 -11.12 2.16
N GLY A 51 -1.17 -11.98 2.55
CA GLY A 51 -1.32 -12.31 3.97
C GLY A 51 -1.71 -11.06 4.79
N PRO A 52 -1.05 -10.76 5.93
CA PRO A 52 -1.28 -9.53 6.68
C PRO A 52 -0.63 -8.30 6.02
N GLU A 53 0.22 -8.48 5.02
CA GLU A 53 0.94 -7.40 4.35
C GLU A 53 0.01 -6.60 3.45
N ILE A 54 0.06 -5.27 3.58
CA ILE A 54 -0.66 -4.31 2.74
C ILE A 54 0.27 -3.19 2.28
N HIS A 55 0.24 -2.92 0.98
CA HIS A 55 0.90 -1.76 0.36
C HIS A 55 -0.12 -0.97 -0.45
N ILE A 56 0.08 0.35 -0.50
CA ILE A 56 -0.79 1.23 -1.26
C ILE A 56 0.06 2.19 -2.05
N GLU A 57 -0.20 2.24 -3.36
CA GLU A 57 0.45 3.16 -4.27
C GLU A 57 -0.60 4.00 -4.99
N VAL A 58 -0.40 5.31 -5.04
CA VAL A 58 -1.34 6.25 -5.67
C VAL A 58 -0.58 7.26 -6.49
N SER A 59 -1.14 7.62 -7.65
CA SER A 59 -0.62 8.72 -8.45
C SER A 59 -0.90 10.06 -7.77
N ASP A 60 -0.24 11.11 -8.26
CA ASP A 60 -0.47 12.49 -7.80
C ASP A 60 -1.94 12.90 -7.91
N ALA A 61 -2.64 12.43 -8.95
CA ALA A 61 -4.07 12.70 -9.15
C ALA A 61 -4.97 12.07 -8.06
N GLY A 62 -4.50 10.99 -7.42
CA GLY A 62 -5.18 10.32 -6.33
C GLY A 62 -4.91 10.93 -4.95
N ARG A 63 -3.77 11.62 -4.78
CA ARG A 63 -3.34 12.15 -3.47
C ARG A 63 -4.44 12.95 -2.78
N ARG A 64 -4.62 12.70 -1.48
CA ARG A 64 -5.64 13.32 -0.60
C ARG A 64 -7.11 13.07 -0.99
N ARG A 65 -7.39 12.27 -2.04
CA ARG A 65 -8.75 12.00 -2.52
C ARG A 65 -9.21 10.56 -2.32
N TRP A 66 -8.28 9.63 -2.20
CA TRP A 66 -8.56 8.20 -2.17
C TRP A 66 -8.85 7.63 -0.77
N ALA A 67 -8.23 8.18 0.27
CA ALA A 67 -8.21 7.61 1.61
C ALA A 67 -9.47 7.99 2.44
N SER A 68 -10.66 7.63 1.94
CA SER A 68 -11.88 7.75 2.75
C SER A 68 -11.86 6.76 3.92
N LYS A 69 -12.49 7.11 5.04
CA LYS A 69 -12.60 6.21 6.21
C LYS A 69 -13.19 4.84 5.83
N GLY A 70 -14.23 4.84 4.99
CA GLY A 70 -14.87 3.61 4.51
C GLY A 70 -13.93 2.75 3.69
N PHE A 71 -13.17 3.35 2.77
CA PHE A 71 -12.19 2.63 1.97
C PHE A 71 -11.11 1.98 2.84
N ILE A 72 -10.49 2.77 3.74
CA ILE A 72 -9.44 2.29 4.65
C ILE A 72 -9.95 1.13 5.52
N ARG A 73 -11.12 1.30 6.16
CA ARG A 73 -11.72 0.22 6.97
C ARG A 73 -11.98 -1.02 6.13
N GLY A 74 -12.47 -0.86 4.91
CA GLY A 74 -12.72 -1.95 3.98
C GLY A 74 -11.46 -2.73 3.55
N GLN A 75 -10.28 -2.11 3.58
CA GLN A 75 -9.02 -2.78 3.23
C GLN A 75 -8.30 -3.37 4.44
N ILE A 76 -8.27 -2.67 5.57
CA ILE A 76 -7.47 -3.06 6.74
C ILE A 76 -8.24 -3.99 7.68
N ALA A 77 -9.53 -3.73 7.93
CA ALA A 77 -10.29 -4.51 8.91
C ALA A 77 -10.38 -6.01 8.54
N PRO A 78 -10.53 -6.40 7.26
CA PRO A 78 -10.48 -7.81 6.89
C PRO A 78 -9.13 -8.48 7.17
N LEU A 79 -8.02 -7.75 7.05
CA LEU A 79 -6.70 -8.28 7.36
C LEU A 79 -6.55 -8.53 8.86
N ILE A 80 -6.95 -7.54 9.68
CA ILE A 80 -6.95 -7.68 11.15
C ILE A 80 -7.86 -8.83 11.59
N ALA A 81 -9.09 -8.90 11.06
CA ALA A 81 -10.03 -9.96 11.42
C ALA A 81 -9.51 -11.36 11.07
N LYS A 82 -8.76 -11.49 9.98
CA LYS A 82 -8.23 -12.77 9.50
C LYS A 82 -6.91 -13.18 10.14
N TYR A 83 -6.00 -12.23 10.38
CA TYR A 83 -4.62 -12.51 10.80
C TYR A 83 -4.27 -11.94 12.19
N GLY A 84 -5.19 -11.22 12.84
CA GLY A 84 -4.96 -10.51 14.09
C GLY A 84 -4.26 -9.15 13.94
N PHE A 85 -3.75 -8.84 12.75
CA PHE A 85 -3.08 -7.57 12.44
C PHE A 85 -2.98 -7.33 10.92
N ALA A 86 -2.67 -6.10 10.54
CA ALA A 86 -2.16 -5.72 9.24
C ALA A 86 -0.73 -5.18 9.37
N GLU A 87 0.13 -5.42 8.39
CA GLU A 87 1.51 -4.91 8.38
C GLU A 87 1.87 -4.22 7.07
N THR A 88 2.79 -3.27 7.14
CA THR A 88 3.35 -2.58 5.99
C THR A 88 4.80 -2.19 6.24
N VAL A 89 5.50 -1.77 5.18
CA VAL A 89 6.88 -1.30 5.27
C VAL A 89 6.98 0.05 4.57
N VAL A 90 7.58 1.02 5.25
CA VAL A 90 7.78 2.36 4.73
C VAL A 90 9.26 2.73 4.86
N PRO A 91 9.89 3.30 3.81
CA PRO A 91 11.25 3.82 3.93
C PRO A 91 11.33 4.91 5.01
N GLU A 92 12.40 4.92 5.80
CA GLU A 92 12.62 5.87 6.90
C GLU A 92 12.55 7.33 6.44
N GLY A 93 13.04 7.64 5.23
CA GLY A 93 12.96 8.97 4.63
C GLY A 93 11.59 9.36 4.07
N ASN A 94 10.57 8.50 4.15
CA ASN A 94 9.22 8.77 3.63
C ASN A 94 8.28 9.25 4.74
N GLU A 95 8.51 10.46 5.25
CA GLU A 95 7.70 11.07 6.32
C GLU A 95 6.20 11.11 5.99
N ALA A 96 5.85 11.39 4.73
CA ALA A 96 4.46 11.43 4.30
C ALA A 96 3.77 10.06 4.44
N GLY A 97 4.47 8.99 4.08
CA GLY A 97 4.02 7.61 4.23
C GLY A 97 3.91 7.21 5.71
N LEU A 98 4.91 7.55 6.53
CA LEU A 98 4.90 7.26 7.96
C LEU A 98 3.74 7.97 8.67
N ASN A 99 3.57 9.26 8.40
CA ASN A 99 2.45 10.04 8.94
C ASN A 99 1.09 9.53 8.47
N PHE A 100 1.01 9.05 7.23
CA PHE A 100 -0.19 8.38 6.74
C PHE A 100 -0.49 7.12 7.54
N CYS A 101 0.48 6.21 7.69
CA CYS A 101 0.31 4.97 8.44
C CYS A 101 -0.07 5.24 9.91
N LYS A 102 0.61 6.18 10.57
CA LYS A 102 0.31 6.58 11.96
C LYS A 102 -1.14 7.06 12.12
N ARG A 103 -1.66 7.86 11.18
CA ARG A 103 -3.08 8.29 11.20
C ARG A 103 -4.07 7.13 11.06
N LEU A 104 -3.65 6.01 10.49
CA LEU A 104 -4.49 4.82 10.33
C LEU A 104 -4.42 3.87 11.54
N GLY A 105 -3.61 4.18 12.56
CA GLY A 105 -3.39 3.30 13.72
C GLY A 105 -2.29 2.27 13.50
N PHE A 106 -1.39 2.48 12.54
CA PHE A 106 -0.16 1.69 12.46
C PHE A 106 0.89 2.23 13.43
N GLU A 107 1.57 1.31 14.11
CA GLU A 107 2.66 1.56 15.03
C GLU A 107 3.95 0.92 14.51
N GLU A 108 5.08 1.52 14.82
CA GLU A 108 6.39 0.99 14.43
C GLU A 108 6.69 -0.29 15.22
N SER A 109 7.06 -1.36 14.50
CA SER A 109 7.38 -2.67 15.09
C SER A 109 8.86 -3.02 15.02
N SER A 110 9.54 -2.56 13.96
CA SER A 110 11.00 -2.71 13.81
C SER A 110 11.53 -1.69 12.81
N ASN A 111 12.78 -1.26 13.00
CA ASN A 111 13.54 -0.50 12.00
C ASN A 111 14.79 -1.32 11.64
N SER A 112 14.98 -1.62 10.36
CA SER A 112 16.17 -2.34 9.88
C SER A 112 16.53 -1.86 8.48
N GLY A 113 17.79 -1.45 8.29
CA GLY A 113 18.31 -1.08 6.97
C GLY A 113 17.58 0.08 6.31
N GLY A 114 17.08 1.07 7.07
CA GLY A 114 16.34 2.22 6.54
C GLY A 114 14.91 1.92 6.13
N LEU A 115 14.39 0.73 6.49
CA LEU A 115 12.99 0.34 6.31
C LEU A 115 12.32 0.20 7.68
N ILE A 116 11.20 0.91 7.83
CA ILE A 116 10.38 0.89 9.04
C ILE A 116 9.21 -0.06 8.79
N LYS A 117 9.17 -1.17 9.53
CA LYS A 117 8.05 -2.09 9.55
C LYS A 117 7.00 -1.59 10.52
N LEU A 118 5.76 -1.47 10.06
CA LEU A 118 4.64 -0.99 10.86
C LEU A 118 3.55 -2.06 10.97
N ILE A 119 2.87 -2.11 12.11
CA ILE A 119 1.78 -3.04 12.41
C ILE A 119 0.55 -2.27 12.91
N CYS A 120 -0.63 -2.66 12.46
CA CYS A 120 -1.92 -2.16 12.92
C CYS A 120 -2.75 -3.34 13.45
N LYS A 121 -3.17 -3.27 14.72
CA LYS A 121 -3.99 -4.30 15.38
C LYS A 121 -5.45 -3.90 15.53
N GLU A 122 -5.73 -2.61 15.45
CA GLU A 122 -7.07 -2.05 15.52
C GLU A 122 -7.15 -0.76 14.69
N ILE A 123 -8.33 -0.48 14.13
CA ILE A 123 -8.57 0.76 13.39
C ILE A 123 -9.31 1.73 14.32
N PRO A 124 -8.84 2.97 14.46
CA PRO A 124 -9.52 3.99 15.27
C PRO A 124 -10.90 4.41 14.73
#